data_AF-A0A6G3X0G9-F1
#
_entry.id   AF-A0A6G3X0G9-F1
#
_cell.length_a   1.000
_cell.length_b   1.000
_cell.length_c   1.000
_cell.angle_alpha   90.00
_cell.angle_beta   90.00
_cell.angle_gamma   90.00
#
_symmetry.space_group_name_H-M   'P 1'
#
loop_
_entity.id
_entity.type
_entity.pdbx_description
1 polymer ?
#
loop_
_entity_poly.entity_id
_entity_poly.type
_entity_poly.pdbx_seq_one_letter_code
_entity_poly.pdbx_strand_id
1 'polypeptide(L)'
;PSPTGLGPTVSEATAGMSPGRLQEILAATGLPATHDPVSAVAALAALFTDRTRMAELLDTAPVEALSVLDRLVWGPPYGEVTPNPTPPVKWLRDRGLLLPVSTRTVVLPREAALHLRAGRAHRVPEPVPPVVGTAAERDPQAVDRAAAGQAFTALSTVEELLKLW
;
A
#
# COMPACT_ATOMS: atom_id res chain seq x y z
N PRO A 1 2.97 1.97 -5.42
CA PRO A 1 1.87 2.09 -4.43
C PRO A 1 0.90 0.92 -4.56
N SER A 2 0.41 0.37 -3.45
CA SER A 2 -0.60 -0.69 -3.51
C SER A 2 -1.95 -0.13 -3.98
N PRO A 3 -2.86 -0.95 -4.56
CA PRO A 3 -4.19 -0.51 -5.00
C PRO A 3 -5.04 0.13 -3.89
N THR A 4 -4.70 -0.14 -2.62
CA THR A 4 -5.37 0.37 -1.43
C THR A 4 -4.72 1.65 -0.89
N GLY A 5 -3.72 2.20 -1.58
CA GLY A 5 -2.96 3.37 -1.13
C GLY A 5 -2.16 3.13 0.14
N LEU A 6 -1.92 1.87 0.53
CA LEU A 6 -1.04 1.52 1.64
C LEU A 6 0.42 1.55 1.18
N GLY A 7 1.31 1.90 2.12
CA GLY A 7 2.74 1.82 1.94
C GLY A 7 3.29 0.39 1.87
N PRO A 8 4.62 0.25 1.72
CA PRO A 8 5.35 -0.99 1.97
C PRO A 8 5.14 -1.47 3.42
N THR A 9 5.36 -2.75 3.68
CA THR A 9 5.44 -3.26 5.07
C THR A 9 6.60 -2.61 5.82
N VAL A 10 6.57 -2.67 7.15
CA VAL A 10 7.75 -2.32 7.96
C VAL A 10 8.99 -3.05 7.44
N SER A 11 8.89 -4.36 7.18
CA SER A 11 10.01 -5.16 6.68
C SER A 11 10.57 -4.67 5.35
N GLU A 12 9.71 -4.33 4.39
CA GLU A 12 10.10 -3.79 3.09
C GLU A 12 10.74 -2.40 3.25
N ALA A 13 10.16 -1.54 4.09
CA ALA A 13 10.62 -0.17 4.31
C ALA A 13 11.91 -0.08 5.12
N THR A 14 12.22 -1.07 5.96
CA THR A 14 13.48 -1.16 6.69
C THR A 14 14.58 -1.91 5.93
N ALA A 15 14.32 -2.38 4.70
CA ALA A 15 15.31 -3.09 3.91
C ALA A 15 16.55 -2.20 3.70
N GLY A 16 17.73 -2.70 4.07
CA GLY A 16 18.99 -1.96 3.99
C GLY A 16 19.24 -0.96 5.13
N MET A 17 18.35 -0.86 6.12
CA MET A 17 18.59 -0.09 7.34
C MET A 17 19.68 -0.75 8.19
N SER A 18 20.53 0.04 8.84
CA SER A 18 21.56 -0.50 9.72
C SER A 18 20.93 -1.16 10.96
N PRO A 19 21.52 -2.25 11.47
CA PRO A 19 21.06 -2.89 12.71
C PRO A 19 20.99 -1.92 13.89
N GLY A 20 22.00 -1.04 14.04
CA GLY A 20 22.03 -0.04 15.11
C GLY A 20 20.83 0.92 15.05
N ARG A 21 20.44 1.37 13.85
CA ARG A 21 19.28 2.26 13.71
C ARG A 21 17.97 1.57 14.08
N LEU A 22 17.83 0.27 13.79
CA LEU A 22 16.67 -0.51 14.23
C LEU A 22 16.60 -0.58 15.75
N GLN A 23 17.73 -0.83 16.43
CA GLN A 23 17.78 -0.85 17.89
C GLN A 23 17.45 0.53 18.52
N GLU A 24 17.89 1.63 17.90
CA GLU A 24 17.49 2.99 18.32
C GLU A 24 15.96 3.19 18.25
N ILE A 25 15.32 2.69 17.18
CA ILE A 25 13.86 2.78 17.02
C ILE A 25 13.14 1.92 18.06
N LEU A 26 13.64 0.70 18.33
CA LEU A 26 13.09 -0.14 19.40
C LEU A 26 13.18 0.57 20.76
N ALA A 27 14.33 1.13 21.09
CA ALA A 27 14.53 1.86 22.34
C ALA A 27 13.57 3.07 22.45
N ALA A 28 13.41 3.83 21.36
CA ALA A 28 12.51 4.99 21.31
C ALA A 28 11.01 4.63 21.41
N THR A 29 10.66 3.37 21.13
CA THR A 29 9.29 2.84 21.28
C THR A 29 9.10 2.05 22.59
N GLY A 30 10.12 1.98 23.45
CA GLY A 30 10.08 1.21 24.70
C GLY A 30 10.15 -0.31 24.50
N LEU A 31 10.51 -0.78 23.30
CA LEU A 31 10.73 -2.19 23.03
C LEU A 31 12.11 -2.65 23.53
N PRO A 32 12.24 -3.89 24.02
CA PRO A 32 13.53 -4.44 24.38
C PRO A 32 14.41 -4.62 23.14
N ALA A 33 15.73 -4.51 23.34
CA ALA A 33 16.70 -4.79 22.28
C ALA A 33 16.62 -6.26 21.83
N THR A 34 16.92 -6.50 20.55
CA THR A 34 16.92 -7.84 19.95
C THR A 34 18.31 -8.28 19.54
N HIS A 35 18.49 -9.59 19.34
CA HIS A 35 19.77 -10.18 18.97
C HIS A 35 20.10 -10.04 17.48
N ASP A 36 19.10 -9.79 16.63
CA ASP A 36 19.26 -9.64 15.19
C ASP A 36 18.26 -8.62 14.59
N PRO A 37 18.53 -8.11 13.36
CA PRO A 37 17.67 -7.15 12.67
C PRO A 37 16.29 -7.67 12.28
N VAL A 38 16.15 -8.96 11.96
CA VAL A 38 14.88 -9.55 11.54
C VAL A 38 13.93 -9.60 12.73
N SER A 39 14.42 -10.03 13.90
CA SER A 39 13.67 -9.96 15.15
C SER A 39 13.30 -8.52 15.53
N ALA A 40 14.18 -7.54 15.27
CA ALA A 40 13.88 -6.13 15.53
C ALA A 40 12.69 -5.64 14.69
N VAL A 41 12.73 -5.93 13.38
CA VAL A 41 11.68 -5.59 12.43
C VAL A 41 10.37 -6.28 12.80
N ALA A 42 10.42 -7.56 13.19
CA ALA A 42 9.25 -8.31 13.62
C ALA A 42 8.64 -7.73 14.91
N ALA A 43 9.46 -7.34 15.89
CA ALA A 43 9.00 -6.70 17.11
C ALA A 43 8.33 -5.34 16.84
N LEU A 44 8.89 -4.54 15.93
CA LEU A 44 8.32 -3.26 15.52
C LEU A 44 6.99 -3.44 14.76
N ALA A 45 6.92 -4.41 13.84
CA ALA A 45 5.69 -4.74 13.13
C ALA A 45 4.60 -5.27 14.09
N ALA A 46 4.99 -6.07 15.09
CA ALA A 46 4.09 -6.56 16.13
C ALA A 46 3.55 -5.40 17.00
N LEU A 47 4.40 -4.42 17.33
CA LEU A 47 3.97 -3.21 18.05
C LEU A 47 2.91 -2.43 17.25
N PHE A 48 3.11 -2.23 15.94
CA PHE A 48 2.17 -1.47 15.12
C PHE A 48 0.85 -2.21 14.84
N THR A 49 0.86 -3.54 14.93
CA THR A 49 -0.37 -4.35 14.77
C THR A 49 -1.11 -4.58 16.08
N ASP A 50 -0.47 -4.42 17.24
CA ASP A 50 -1.10 -4.45 18.56
C ASP A 50 -1.90 -3.15 18.79
N ARG A 51 -3.23 -3.27 18.90
CA ARG A 51 -4.12 -2.10 19.04
C ARG A 51 -3.87 -1.32 20.32
N THR A 52 -3.63 -2.00 21.43
CA THR A 52 -3.50 -1.35 22.75
C THR A 52 -2.16 -0.63 22.81
N ARG A 53 -1.08 -1.33 22.48
CA ARG A 53 0.28 -0.78 22.58
C ARG A 53 0.53 0.34 21.56
N MET A 54 -0.05 0.23 20.38
CA MET A 54 0.02 1.29 19.37
C MET A 54 -0.78 2.52 19.79
N ALA A 55 -1.96 2.35 20.43
CA ALA A 55 -2.71 3.48 20.98
C ALA A 55 -1.92 4.19 22.09
N GLU A 56 -1.35 3.44 23.03
CA GLU A 56 -0.47 3.99 24.07
C GLU A 56 0.72 4.76 23.49
N LEU A 57 1.33 4.27 22.41
CA LEU A 57 2.40 4.99 21.72
C LEU A 57 1.90 6.31 21.12
N LEU A 58 0.74 6.28 20.45
CA LEU A 58 0.14 7.46 19.81
C LEU A 58 -0.35 8.50 20.84
N ASP A 59 -0.75 8.08 22.03
CA ASP A 59 -1.13 8.99 23.13
C ASP A 59 0.06 9.83 23.63
N THR A 60 1.30 9.39 23.38
CA THR A 60 2.52 10.17 23.67
C THR A 60 2.93 11.11 22.53
N ALA A 61 2.20 11.11 21.41
CA ALA A 61 2.56 11.88 20.23
C ALA A 61 2.20 13.37 20.37
N PRO A 62 3.08 14.29 19.92
CA PRO A 62 2.71 15.68 19.72
C PRO A 62 1.54 15.81 18.72
N VAL A 63 0.66 16.78 18.93
CA VAL A 63 -0.52 17.01 18.06
C VAL A 63 -0.12 17.22 16.60
N GLU A 64 1.00 17.90 16.38
CA GLU A 64 1.53 18.16 15.04
C GLU A 64 2.03 16.88 14.37
N ALA A 65 2.49 15.89 15.13
CA ALA A 65 2.91 14.59 14.60
C ALA A 65 1.69 13.78 14.15
N LEU A 66 0.61 13.79 14.94
CA LEU A 66 -0.68 13.19 14.54
C LEU A 66 -1.21 13.86 13.27
N SER A 67 -1.11 15.18 13.16
CA SER A 67 -1.51 15.93 11.96
C SER A 67 -0.69 15.59 10.71
N VAL A 68 0.58 15.15 10.87
CA VAL A 68 1.37 14.62 9.74
C VAL A 68 0.84 13.25 9.33
N LEU A 69 0.54 12.37 10.30
CA LEU A 69 -0.01 11.05 10.02
C LEU A 69 -1.36 11.13 9.30
N ASP A 70 -2.29 11.97 9.76
CA ASP A 70 -3.62 12.12 9.16
C ASP A 70 -3.59 12.47 7.67
N ARG A 71 -2.62 13.28 7.24
CA ARG A 71 -2.42 13.63 5.82
C ARG A 71 -1.97 12.45 4.97
N LEU A 72 -1.20 11.53 5.55
CA LEU A 72 -0.65 10.35 4.85
C LEU A 72 -1.59 9.14 4.93
N VAL A 73 -2.44 9.06 5.96
CA VAL A 73 -3.31 7.91 6.21
C VAL A 73 -4.17 7.57 5.01
N TRP A 74 -4.80 8.54 4.34
CA TRP A 74 -5.60 8.28 3.13
C TRP A 74 -5.00 8.91 1.85
N GLY A 75 -3.85 9.58 1.98
CA GLY A 75 -3.11 10.13 0.86
C GLY A 75 -2.11 9.13 0.28
N PRO A 76 -1.21 9.59 -0.60
CA PRO A 76 0.00 8.84 -0.90
C PRO A 76 0.73 8.51 0.41
N PRO A 77 1.19 7.27 0.63
CA PRO A 77 1.87 6.90 1.86
C PRO A 77 3.28 7.53 1.97
N TYR A 78 3.70 8.29 0.97
CA TYR A 78 5.01 8.93 0.89
C TYR A 78 4.89 10.42 1.19
N GLY A 79 5.87 10.95 1.93
CA GLY A 79 6.03 12.37 2.18
C GLY A 79 7.45 12.82 1.86
N GLU A 80 7.59 14.08 1.41
CA GLU A 80 8.89 14.71 1.29
C GLU A 80 9.40 15.15 2.67
N VAL A 81 10.72 15.01 2.86
CA VAL A 81 11.39 15.44 4.09
C VAL A 81 12.65 16.22 3.74
N THR A 82 12.88 17.30 4.49
CA THR A 82 14.12 18.05 4.44
C THR A 82 15.25 17.29 5.17
N PRO A 83 16.52 17.53 4.83
CA PRO A 83 17.65 16.91 5.55
C PRO A 83 17.62 17.15 7.06
N ASN A 84 17.13 18.33 7.47
CA ASN A 84 16.81 18.66 8.85
C ASN A 84 15.28 18.63 9.04
N PRO A 85 14.70 17.48 9.44
CA PRO A 85 13.26 17.35 9.61
C PRO A 85 12.76 18.23 10.76
N THR A 86 11.52 18.71 10.64
CA THR A 86 10.84 19.40 11.74
C THR A 86 10.68 18.46 12.95
N PRO A 87 10.55 18.99 14.18
CA PRO A 87 10.41 18.17 15.38
C PRO A 87 9.31 17.09 15.30
N PRO A 88 8.10 17.36 14.74
CA PRO A 88 7.06 16.34 14.59
C PRO A 88 7.49 15.19 13.67
N VAL A 89 8.12 15.50 12.53
CA VAL A 89 8.60 14.48 11.59
C VAL A 89 9.76 13.69 12.20
N LYS A 90 10.65 14.35 12.94
CA LYS A 90 11.73 13.68 13.67
C LYS A 90 11.18 12.69 14.70
N TRP A 91 10.18 13.10 15.49
CA TRP A 91 9.52 12.25 16.49
C TRP A 91 8.94 10.97 15.86
N LEU A 92 8.26 11.11 14.71
CA LEU A 92 7.71 9.97 13.97
C LEU A 92 8.80 9.04 13.42
N ARG A 93 9.90 9.61 12.90
CA ARG A 93 11.04 8.84 12.38
C ARG A 93 11.82 8.09 13.45
N ASP A 94 11.94 8.68 14.63
CA ASP A 94 12.62 8.05 15.77
C ASP A 94 11.83 6.86 16.31
N ARG A 95 10.51 6.83 16.12
CA ARG A 95 9.62 5.73 16.53
C ARG A 95 9.24 4.76 15.40
N GLY A 96 9.84 4.92 14.21
CA GLY A 96 9.54 4.06 13.05
C GLY A 96 8.14 4.25 12.45
N LEU A 97 7.38 5.26 12.89
CA LEU A 97 6.07 5.63 12.32
C LEU A 97 6.21 6.27 10.94
N LEU A 98 7.38 6.83 10.64
CA LEU A 98 7.82 7.21 9.30
C LEU A 98 9.20 6.63 9.03
N LEU A 99 9.33 5.82 7.98
CA LEU A 99 10.60 5.18 7.61
C LEU A 99 11.23 5.89 6.40
N PRO A 100 12.56 6.12 6.40
CA PRO A 100 13.23 6.76 5.27
C PRO A 100 13.27 5.80 4.06
N VAL A 101 12.88 6.31 2.89
CA VAL A 101 13.02 5.58 1.61
C VAL A 101 14.16 6.16 0.79
N SER A 102 14.40 7.47 0.91
CA SER A 102 15.57 8.15 0.35
C SER A 102 16.03 9.26 1.29
N THR A 103 17.05 10.00 0.89
CA THR A 103 17.52 11.20 1.62
C THR A 103 16.48 12.31 1.71
N ARG A 104 15.44 12.29 0.86
CA ARG A 104 14.40 13.32 0.79
C ARG A 104 12.98 12.79 0.90
N THR A 105 12.80 11.49 1.11
CA THR A 105 11.46 10.89 1.18
C THR A 105 11.33 9.92 2.33
N VAL A 106 10.17 9.96 2.97
CA VAL A 106 9.74 9.03 4.01
C VAL A 106 8.47 8.33 3.57
N VAL A 107 8.18 7.20 4.21
CA VAL A 107 6.97 6.43 3.97
C VAL A 107 6.30 6.05 5.28
N LEU A 108 4.97 6.08 5.29
CA LEU A 108 4.13 5.51 6.33
C LEU A 108 4.01 3.99 6.10
N PRO A 109 4.53 3.14 7.01
CA PRO A 109 4.47 1.69 6.84
C PRO A 109 3.04 1.17 6.90
N ARG A 110 2.78 0.06 6.21
CA ARG A 110 1.46 -0.55 6.06
C ARG A 110 0.77 -0.83 7.39
N GLU A 111 1.50 -1.37 8.34
CA GLU A 111 1.02 -1.77 9.66
C GLU A 111 0.51 -0.55 10.45
N ALA A 112 1.31 0.52 10.48
CA ALA A 112 0.92 1.79 11.11
C ALA A 112 -0.28 2.44 10.39
N ALA A 113 -0.26 2.46 9.05
CA ALA A 113 -1.38 2.97 8.27
C ALA A 113 -2.68 2.19 8.54
N LEU A 114 -2.62 0.86 8.60
CA LEU A 114 -3.78 0.03 8.90
C LEU A 114 -4.32 0.28 10.29
N HIS A 115 -3.45 0.43 11.30
CA HIS A 115 -3.89 0.82 12.64
C HIS A 115 -4.66 2.14 12.61
N LEU A 116 -4.09 3.18 11.99
CA LEU A 116 -4.71 4.51 11.88
C LEU A 116 -6.03 4.49 11.06
N ARG A 117 -6.15 3.55 10.11
CA ARG A 117 -7.40 3.32 9.35
C ARG A 117 -8.42 2.45 10.10
N ALA A 118 -8.16 2.09 11.36
CA ALA A 118 -8.94 1.14 12.16
C ALA A 118 -9.08 -0.26 11.52
N GLY A 119 -8.06 -0.69 10.77
CA GLY A 119 -8.01 -1.96 10.05
C GLY A 119 -8.62 -1.92 8.65
N ARG A 120 -9.05 -0.76 8.15
CA ARG A 120 -9.68 -0.64 6.83
C ARG A 120 -8.65 -0.46 5.71
N ALA A 121 -8.72 -1.31 4.69
CA ALA A 121 -7.92 -1.16 3.48
C ALA A 121 -8.42 0.01 2.60
N HIS A 122 -9.74 0.15 2.47
CA HIS A 122 -10.41 1.21 1.70
C HIS A 122 -11.15 2.17 2.63
N ARG A 123 -11.18 3.45 2.26
CA ARG A 123 -11.91 4.49 3.03
C ARG A 123 -13.40 4.24 2.99
N VAL A 124 -13.90 3.92 1.79
CA VAL A 124 -15.27 3.53 1.50
C VAL A 124 -15.18 2.18 0.78
N PRO A 125 -15.59 1.07 1.41
CA PRO A 125 -15.70 -0.20 0.73
C PRO A 125 -16.82 -0.14 -0.32
N GLU A 126 -16.51 -0.53 -1.55
CA GLU A 126 -17.50 -0.76 -2.61
C GLU A 126 -17.51 -2.27 -2.93
N PRO A 127 -18.12 -3.10 -2.06
CA PRO A 127 -18.08 -4.56 -2.20
C PRO A 127 -19.01 -5.07 -3.31
N VAL A 128 -19.86 -4.21 -3.85
CA VAL A 128 -20.80 -4.53 -4.93
C VAL A 128 -20.14 -4.16 -6.25
N PRO A 129 -20.14 -5.05 -7.25
CA PRO A 129 -19.62 -4.70 -8.58
C PRO A 129 -20.40 -3.51 -9.16
N PRO A 130 -19.74 -2.63 -9.94
CA PRO A 130 -20.45 -1.56 -10.62
C PRO A 130 -21.48 -2.14 -11.58
N VAL A 131 -22.58 -1.43 -11.77
CA VAL A 131 -23.58 -1.80 -12.78
C VAL A 131 -22.90 -1.75 -14.14
N VAL A 132 -22.80 -2.90 -14.80
CA VAL A 132 -22.22 -2.99 -16.15
C VAL A 132 -23.27 -2.47 -17.13
N GLY A 133 -23.07 -1.25 -17.61
CA GLY A 133 -23.87 -0.70 -18.69
C GLY A 133 -23.48 -1.31 -20.04
N THR A 134 -24.40 -1.29 -21.01
CA THR A 134 -24.08 -1.58 -22.40
C THR A 134 -23.15 -0.52 -22.95
N ALA A 135 -21.91 -0.89 -23.29
CA ALA A 135 -20.89 0.05 -23.80
C ALA A 135 -21.31 0.75 -25.10
N ALA A 136 -22.11 0.07 -25.93
CA ALA A 136 -22.79 0.62 -27.09
C ALA A 136 -23.97 -0.28 -27.46
N GLU A 137 -25.09 0.33 -27.84
CA GLU A 137 -26.16 -0.39 -28.53
C GLU A 137 -25.72 -0.62 -29.98
N ARG A 138 -25.84 -1.86 -30.46
CA ARG A 138 -25.57 -2.21 -31.85
C ARG A 138 -26.86 -2.68 -32.50
N ASP A 139 -27.09 -2.24 -33.74
CA ASP A 139 -28.17 -2.74 -34.57
C ASP A 139 -28.07 -4.28 -34.70
N PRO A 140 -29.10 -5.04 -34.28
CA PRO A 140 -29.12 -6.50 -34.38
C PRO A 140 -28.82 -7.00 -35.79
N GLN A 141 -29.31 -6.33 -36.84
CA GLN A 141 -29.05 -6.76 -38.22
C GLN A 141 -27.60 -6.54 -38.64
N ALA A 142 -26.93 -5.52 -38.10
CA ALA A 142 -25.50 -5.33 -38.32
C ALA A 142 -24.67 -6.42 -37.62
N VAL A 143 -25.07 -6.81 -36.41
CA VAL A 143 -24.44 -7.91 -35.66
C VAL A 143 -24.61 -9.25 -36.40
N ASP A 144 -25.82 -9.55 -36.87
CA ASP A 144 -26.11 -10.79 -37.60
C ASP A 144 -25.30 -10.88 -38.90
N ARG A 145 -25.23 -9.77 -39.66
CA ARG A 145 -24.42 -9.72 -40.88
C ARG A 145 -22.93 -9.91 -40.60
N ALA A 146 -22.42 -9.29 -39.53
CA ALA A 146 -21.03 -9.47 -39.13
C ALA A 146 -20.74 -10.92 -38.71
N ALA A 147 -21.64 -11.54 -37.94
CA ALA A 147 -21.52 -12.94 -37.52
C ALA A 147 -21.56 -13.91 -38.72
N ALA A 148 -22.49 -13.71 -39.65
CA ALA A 148 -22.58 -14.50 -40.88
C ALA A 148 -21.31 -14.37 -41.72
N GLY A 149 -20.76 -13.16 -41.86
CA GLY A 149 -19.49 -12.93 -42.55
C GLY A 149 -18.32 -13.71 -41.92
N GLN A 150 -18.19 -13.68 -40.58
CA GLN A 150 -17.14 -14.43 -39.88
C GLN A 150 -17.31 -15.95 -40.01
N ALA A 151 -18.55 -16.45 -39.94
CA ALA A 151 -18.82 -17.87 -40.14
C ALA A 151 -18.44 -18.33 -41.56
N PHE A 152 -18.76 -17.53 -42.58
CA PHE A 152 -18.35 -17.80 -43.96
C PHE A 152 -16.83 -17.81 -44.10
N THR A 153 -16.13 -16.80 -43.56
CA THR A 153 -14.67 -16.75 -43.59
C THR A 153 -14.05 -17.99 -42.95
N ALA A 154 -14.53 -18.41 -41.78
CA ALA A 154 -14.02 -19.61 -41.11
C ALA A 154 -14.19 -20.88 -41.96
N LEU A 155 -15.36 -21.05 -42.60
CA LEU A 155 -15.61 -22.18 -43.51
C LEU A 155 -14.68 -22.14 -44.72
N SER A 156 -14.52 -20.99 -45.36
CA SER A 156 -13.60 -20.83 -46.50
C SER A 156 -12.16 -21.16 -46.11
N THR A 157 -11.71 -20.73 -44.93
CA THR A 157 -10.36 -21.07 -44.43
C THR A 157 -10.20 -22.58 -44.22
N VAL A 158 -11.20 -23.27 -43.67
CA VAL A 158 -11.18 -24.73 -43.51
C VAL A 158 -11.14 -25.43 -44.86
N GLU A 159 -11.94 -24.99 -45.83
CA GLU A 159 -11.93 -25.53 -47.19
C GLU A 159 -10.57 -25.33 -47.88
N GLU A 160 -9.94 -24.17 -47.73
CA GLU A 160 -8.60 -23.91 -48.25
C GLU A 160 -7.56 -24.84 -47.64
N LEU A 161 -7.60 -25.06 -46.31
CA LEU A 161 -6.71 -25.99 -45.64
C LEU A 161 -6.88 -27.43 -46.13
N LEU A 162 -8.12 -27.87 -46.34
CA LEU A 162 -8.42 -29.21 -46.86
C LEU A 162 -7.94 -29.42 -48.30
N LYS A 163 -7.89 -28.35 -49.13
CA LYS A 163 -7.34 -28.42 -50.50
C LYS A 163 -5.82 -28.55 -50.55
N LEU A 164 -5.12 -28.27 -49.44
CA LEU A 164 -3.66 -28.34 -49.34
C LEU A 164 -3.15 -29.72 -48.87
N TRP A 165 -4.06 -30.64 -48.56
CA TRP A 165 -3.77 -32.05 -48.25
C TRP A 165 -4.01 -32.94 -49.47
#